data_AF-A0A382U0K2-F1
#
_entry.id   AF-A0A382U0K2-F1
#
_cell.length_a   1.000
_cell.length_b   1.000
_cell.length_c   1.000
_cell.angle_alpha   90.00
_cell.angle_beta   90.00
_cell.angle_gamma   90.00
#
_symmetry.space_group_name_H-M   'P 1'
#
loop_
_entity.id
_entity.type
_entity.pdbx_description
1 polymer ?
#
loop_
_entity_poly.entity_id
_entity_poly.type
_entity_poly.pdbx_seq_one_letter_code
_entity_poly.pdbx_strand_id
1 'polypeptide(L)'
;EFRGFAGEDLTDAAVADDPGYVEALQRCNAQTGIADLRAEFQQSRAERTPDQIRETNGQILAVVDCLRARGWEVDDPTQDETGALNLRGLLQGSDVDLRGDEEARSCLSEMRLREDG
;
A
#
# COMPACT_ATOMS: atom_id res chain seq x y z
N GLU A 1 -7.21 14.92 41.63
CA GLU A 1 -6.21 15.65 40.82
C GLU A 1 -6.40 15.25 39.36
N PHE A 2 -6.43 16.22 38.43
CA PHE A 2 -6.58 15.96 36.99
C PHE A 2 -5.19 15.80 36.38
N ARG A 3 -4.88 14.63 35.79
CA ARG A 3 -3.53 14.26 35.33
C ARG A 3 -3.17 14.73 33.91
N GLY A 4 -4.01 15.58 33.29
CA GLY A 4 -3.79 16.12 31.94
C GLY A 4 -4.37 15.26 30.81
N PHE A 5 -4.28 15.76 29.57
CA PHE A 5 -4.59 15.01 28.36
C PHE A 5 -3.30 14.39 27.81
N ALA A 6 -3.37 13.16 27.29
CA ALA A 6 -2.26 12.53 26.58
C ALA A 6 -2.00 13.29 25.27
N GLY A 7 -1.06 14.25 25.31
CA GLY A 7 -0.42 14.77 24.11
C GLY A 7 0.60 13.77 23.57
N GLU A 8 1.04 13.98 22.32
CA GLU A 8 1.89 13.10 21.50
C GLU A 8 3.22 12.63 22.13
N ASP A 9 3.63 13.21 23.26
CA ASP A 9 4.94 12.95 23.91
C ASP A 9 4.89 12.16 25.24
N LEU A 10 3.75 11.56 25.62
CA LEU A 10 3.70 10.71 26.81
C LEU A 10 3.30 9.27 26.47
N THR A 11 4.31 8.47 26.13
CA THR A 11 4.31 6.99 26.17
C THR A 11 4.32 6.47 27.62
N ASP A 12 3.67 7.16 28.56
CA ASP A 12 3.56 6.68 29.93
C ASP A 12 2.44 5.64 29.99
N ALA A 13 2.81 4.37 29.79
CA ALA A 13 1.91 3.24 29.81
C ALA A 13 1.03 3.21 31.07
N ALA A 14 1.52 3.76 32.19
CA ALA A 14 0.77 3.86 33.45
C ALA A 14 -0.49 4.72 33.35
N VAL A 15 -0.55 5.71 32.45
CA VAL A 15 -1.72 6.56 32.22
C VAL A 15 -2.61 5.98 31.13
N ALA A 16 -2.01 5.40 30.08
CA ALA A 16 -2.75 4.78 28.99
C ALA A 16 -3.50 3.50 29.41
N ASP A 17 -2.92 2.72 30.34
CA ASP A 17 -3.51 1.48 30.87
C ASP A 17 -4.39 1.71 32.11
N ASP A 18 -4.59 2.96 32.54
CA ASP A 18 -5.49 3.27 33.65
C ASP A 18 -6.94 2.86 33.30
N PRO A 19 -7.60 2.01 34.10
CA PRO A 19 -8.93 1.50 33.78
C PRO A 19 -9.98 2.60 33.62
N GLY A 20 -9.88 3.67 34.41
CA GLY A 20 -10.82 4.80 34.36
C GLY A 20 -10.62 5.64 33.10
N TYR A 21 -9.37 5.80 32.66
CA TYR A 21 -9.05 6.46 31.40
C TYR A 21 -9.52 5.63 30.19
N VAL A 22 -9.28 4.31 30.20
CA VAL A 22 -9.75 3.39 29.15
C VAL A 22 -11.28 3.39 29.07
N GLU A 23 -11.98 3.34 30.20
CA GLU A 23 -13.45 3.38 30.23
C GLU A 23 -13.99 4.70 29.68
N ALA A 24 -13.37 5.83 30.03
CA ALA A 24 -13.74 7.14 29.50
C ALA A 24 -13.54 7.23 27.98
N LEU A 25 -12.45 6.67 27.46
CA LEU A 25 -12.20 6.59 26.01
C LEU A 25 -13.23 5.71 25.31
N GLN A 26 -13.54 4.52 25.85
CA GLN A 26 -14.57 3.64 25.28
C GLN A 26 -15.94 4.31 25.26
N ARG A 27 -16.31 5.02 26.34
CA ARG A 27 -17.56 5.76 26.43
C ARG A 27 -17.62 6.90 25.43
N CYS A 28 -16.55 7.68 25.31
CA CYS A 28 -16.45 8.76 24.33
C CYS A 28 -16.56 8.21 22.89
N ASN A 29 -15.87 7.11 22.59
CA ASN A 29 -15.95 6.45 21.29
C ASN A 29 -17.38 5.98 20.97
N ALA A 30 -18.08 5.34 21.92
CA ALA A 30 -19.45 4.90 21.75
C ALA A 30 -20.45 6.06 21.59
N GLN A 31 -20.20 7.20 22.22
CA GLN A 31 -21.07 8.38 22.13
C GLN A 31 -20.86 9.17 20.84
N THR A 32 -19.62 9.22 20.33
CA THR A 32 -19.25 10.07 19.18
C THR A 32 -19.21 9.30 17.87
N GLY A 33 -19.13 7.98 17.89
CA GLY A 33 -18.92 7.16 16.69
C GLY A 33 -17.56 7.39 16.01
N ILE A 34 -16.62 8.05 16.69
CA ILE A 34 -15.32 8.44 16.10
C ILE A 34 -14.46 7.24 15.73
N ALA A 35 -14.68 6.08 16.37
CA ALA A 35 -14.01 4.83 16.02
C ALA A 35 -14.46 4.31 14.64
N ASP A 36 -15.76 4.36 14.36
CA ASP A 36 -16.32 3.92 13.07
C ASP A 36 -15.90 4.89 11.96
N LEU A 37 -15.99 6.20 12.21
CA LEU A 37 -15.50 7.22 11.27
C LEU A 37 -14.00 7.10 11.00
N ARG A 38 -13.18 6.75 12.01
CA ARG A 38 -11.76 6.44 11.80
C ARG A 38 -11.58 5.17 10.99
N ALA A 39 -12.34 4.12 11.26
CA ALA A 39 -12.23 2.86 10.51
C ALA A 39 -12.63 3.07 9.03
N GLU A 40 -13.72 3.78 8.77
CA GLU A 40 -14.16 4.15 7.43
C GLU A 40 -13.16 5.08 6.73
N PHE A 41 -12.59 6.04 7.45
CA PHE A 41 -11.56 6.94 6.91
C PHE A 41 -10.23 6.23 6.64
N GLN A 42 -9.83 5.28 7.50
CA GLN A 42 -8.67 4.42 7.28
C GLN A 42 -8.92 3.44 6.14
N GLN A 43 -10.14 2.91 5.99
CA GLN A 43 -10.51 2.04 4.88
C GLN A 43 -10.59 2.81 3.56
N SER A 44 -11.09 4.05 3.59
CA SER A 44 -11.14 4.96 2.45
C SER A 44 -9.76 5.48 2.05
N ARG A 45 -8.78 5.47 2.97
CA ARG A 45 -7.40 5.91 2.72
C ARG A 45 -6.37 4.78 2.76
N ALA A 46 -6.79 3.55 2.97
CA ALA A 46 -5.94 2.38 2.78
C ALA A 46 -5.68 2.30 1.28
N GLU A 47 -4.58 2.90 0.86
CA GLU A 47 -3.85 2.48 -0.33
C GLU A 47 -3.82 0.95 -0.30
N ARG A 48 -4.39 0.32 -1.34
CA ARG A 48 -4.49 -1.13 -1.64
C ARG A 48 -4.29 -2.08 -0.45
N THR A 49 -5.25 -2.98 -0.21
CA THR A 49 -5.07 -4.01 0.83
C THR A 49 -3.77 -4.83 0.61
N PRO A 50 -3.19 -5.43 1.66
CA PRO A 50 -1.97 -6.23 1.49
C PRO A 50 -2.08 -7.33 0.42
N ASP A 51 -3.26 -7.93 0.25
CA ASP A 51 -3.54 -8.88 -0.83
C ASP A 51 -3.47 -8.22 -2.21
N GLN A 52 -4.09 -7.05 -2.37
CA GLN A 52 -4.04 -6.28 -3.61
C GLN A 52 -2.62 -5.82 -3.95
N ILE A 53 -1.80 -5.46 -2.94
CA ILE A 53 -0.38 -5.15 -3.13
C ILE A 53 0.38 -6.38 -3.61
N ARG A 54 0.19 -7.55 -2.99
CA ARG A 54 0.83 -8.81 -3.43
C ARG A 54 0.46 -9.16 -4.85
N GLU A 55 -0.81 -9.07 -5.20
CA GLU A 55 -1.32 -9.36 -6.54
C GLU A 55 -0.71 -8.40 -7.58
N THR A 56 -0.79 -7.09 -7.32
CA THR A 56 -0.21 -6.07 -8.21
C THR A 56 1.30 -6.26 -8.37
N ASN A 57 2.01 -6.57 -7.28
CA ASN A 57 3.45 -6.81 -7.33
C ASN A 57 3.80 -8.04 -8.18
N GLY A 58 3.04 -9.13 -8.04
CA GLY A 58 3.22 -10.32 -8.87
C GLY A 58 3.05 -10.04 -10.36
N GLN A 59 2.07 -9.22 -10.71
CA GLN A 59 1.87 -8.75 -12.08
C GLN A 59 3.08 -7.93 -12.57
N ILE A 60 3.54 -6.96 -11.78
CA ILE A 60 4.69 -6.13 -12.15
C ILE A 60 5.93 -7.00 -12.41
N LEU A 61 6.20 -7.97 -11.54
CA LEU A 61 7.33 -8.89 -11.71
C LEU A 61 7.19 -9.75 -12.98
N ALA A 62 5.98 -10.21 -13.31
CA ALA A 62 5.75 -10.96 -14.54
C ALA A 62 5.99 -10.12 -15.82
N VAL A 63 5.71 -8.81 -15.81
CA VAL A 63 6.09 -7.91 -16.92
C VAL A 63 7.60 -7.80 -17.03
N VAL A 64 8.29 -7.64 -15.90
CA VAL A 64 9.76 -7.54 -15.86
C VAL A 64 10.41 -8.82 -16.41
N ASP A 65 9.93 -9.99 -15.97
CA ASP A 65 10.41 -11.28 -16.48
C ASP A 65 10.16 -11.44 -17.99
N CYS A 66 9.00 -11.00 -18.46
CA CYS A 66 8.62 -11.01 -19.87
C CYS A 66 9.53 -10.14 -20.74
N LEU A 67 9.88 -8.94 -20.25
CA LEU A 67 10.81 -8.03 -20.94
C LEU A 67 12.24 -8.61 -20.95
N ARG A 68 12.71 -9.13 -19.82
CA ARG A 68 14.04 -9.77 -19.72
C ARG A 68 14.16 -10.98 -20.64
N ALA A 69 13.12 -11.81 -20.73
CA ALA A 69 13.09 -12.96 -21.64
C ALA A 69 13.18 -12.55 -23.12
N ARG A 70 12.74 -11.33 -23.47
CA ARG A 70 12.86 -10.72 -24.80
C ARG A 70 14.18 -9.99 -25.02
N GLY A 71 15.10 -10.04 -24.06
CA GLY A 71 16.45 -9.48 -24.18
C GLY A 71 16.60 -8.04 -23.71
N TRP A 72 15.59 -7.47 -23.05
CA TRP A 72 15.68 -6.12 -22.49
C TRP A 72 16.40 -6.13 -21.14
N GLU A 73 17.35 -5.20 -20.98
CA GLU A 73 17.97 -4.92 -19.69
C GLU A 73 17.02 -4.03 -18.85
N VAL A 74 16.35 -4.66 -17.89
CA VAL A 74 15.42 -4.01 -16.96
C VAL A 74 15.87 -4.34 -15.55
N ASP A 75 16.13 -3.31 -14.74
CA ASP A 75 16.48 -3.45 -13.33
C ASP A 75 15.33 -4.04 -12.50
N ASP A 76 15.62 -4.45 -11.27
CA ASP A 76 14.56 -4.89 -10.35
C ASP A 76 13.71 -3.70 -9.89
N PRO A 77 12.37 -3.83 -9.87
CA PRO A 77 11.49 -2.77 -9.36
C PRO A 77 11.72 -2.55 -7.87
N THR A 78 11.77 -1.28 -7.47
CA THR A 78 11.88 -0.89 -6.06
C THR A 78 10.51 -0.85 -5.39
N GLN A 79 10.46 -1.22 -4.11
CA GLN A 79 9.27 -1.10 -3.27
C GLN A 79 9.19 0.29 -2.61
N ASP A 80 7.97 0.82 -2.48
CA ASP A 80 7.68 1.99 -1.66
C ASP A 80 7.46 1.63 -0.18
N GLU A 81 7.12 2.62 0.66
CA GLU A 81 6.87 2.44 2.09
C GLU A 81 5.71 1.49 2.41
N THR A 82 4.83 1.21 1.44
CA THR A 82 3.72 0.26 1.58
C THR A 82 4.10 -1.15 1.12
N GLY A 83 5.28 -1.31 0.52
CA GLY A 83 5.73 -2.55 -0.11
C GLY A 83 5.24 -2.72 -1.55
N ALA A 84 4.58 -1.71 -2.13
CA ALA A 84 4.10 -1.76 -3.50
C ALA A 84 5.23 -1.46 -4.49
N LEU A 85 5.24 -2.19 -5.61
CA LEU A 85 6.17 -1.96 -6.71
C LEU A 85 5.63 -0.88 -7.65
N ASN A 86 6.54 -0.11 -8.24
CA ASN A 86 6.21 0.95 -9.18
C ASN A 86 6.75 0.64 -10.59
N LEU A 87 5.91 0.03 -11.42
CA LEU A 87 6.24 -0.28 -12.82
C LEU A 87 6.53 0.98 -13.66
N ARG A 88 5.80 2.08 -13.43
CA ARG A 88 6.02 3.32 -14.18
C ARG A 88 7.41 3.90 -13.87
N GLY A 89 7.79 3.92 -12.60
CA GLY A 89 9.12 4.39 -12.18
C GLY A 89 10.23 3.55 -12.80
N LEU A 90 10.06 2.23 -12.80
CA LEU A 90 11.02 1.31 -13.41
C LEU A 90 11.21 1.57 -14.91
N LEU A 91 10.10 1.68 -15.65
CA LEU A 91 10.15 1.85 -17.12
C LEU A 91 10.58 3.25 -17.56
N GLN A 92 10.53 4.24 -16.67
CA GLN A 92 11.12 5.56 -16.94
C GLN A 92 12.65 5.56 -16.80
N GLY A 93 13.20 4.62 -16.03
CA GLY A 93 14.65 4.48 -15.84
C GLY A 93 15.31 3.52 -16.84
N SER A 94 14.53 2.66 -17.51
CA SER A 94 15.05 1.72 -18.51
C SER A 94 14.95 2.28 -19.94
N ASP A 95 15.74 1.72 -20.85
CA ASP A 95 15.74 2.09 -22.28
C ASP A 95 14.59 1.42 -23.06
N VAL A 96 13.56 0.94 -22.36
CA VAL A 96 12.43 0.19 -22.94
C VAL A 96 11.45 1.15 -23.62
N ASP A 97 11.47 1.19 -24.96
CA ASP A 97 10.48 1.95 -25.73
C ASP A 97 9.17 1.18 -25.90
N LEU A 98 8.31 1.25 -24.88
CA LEU A 98 6.95 0.73 -24.96
C LEU A 98 6.10 1.39 -26.05
N ARG A 99 6.51 2.53 -26.63
CA ARG A 99 5.73 3.23 -27.66
C ARG A 99 6.05 2.72 -29.07
N GLY A 100 7.31 2.45 -29.35
CA GLY A 100 7.79 1.96 -30.64
C GLY A 100 7.86 0.43 -30.76
N ASP A 101 7.95 -0.30 -29.64
CA ASP A 101 8.21 -1.73 -29.65
C ASP A 101 6.96 -2.57 -29.34
N GLU A 102 6.48 -3.33 -30.34
CA GLU A 102 5.28 -4.17 -30.24
C GLU A 102 5.49 -5.36 -29.31
N GLU A 103 6.72 -5.90 -29.22
CA GLU A 103 7.03 -7.02 -28.34
C GLU A 103 7.05 -6.58 -26.87
N ALA A 104 7.58 -5.40 -26.56
CA ALA A 104 7.54 -4.83 -25.23
C ALA A 104 6.10 -4.52 -24.78
N ARG A 105 5.25 -4.07 -25.70
CA ARG A 105 3.81 -3.86 -25.45
C ARG A 105 3.07 -5.17 -25.22
N SER A 106 3.47 -6.25 -25.90
CA SER A 106 2.86 -7.57 -25.74
C SER A 106 2.96 -8.06 -24.29
N CYS A 107 4.07 -7.78 -23.60
CA CYS A 107 4.25 -8.11 -22.18
C CYS A 107 3.23 -7.44 -21.26
N LEU A 108 2.80 -6.22 -21.58
CA LEU A 108 1.78 -5.51 -20.80
C LEU A 108 0.36 -6.03 -21.12
N SER A 109 0.10 -6.38 -22.38
CA SER A 109 -1.22 -6.85 -22.81
C SER A 109 -1.49 -8.32 -22.48
N GLU A 110 -0.47 -9.19 -22.51
CA GLU A 110 -0.60 -10.61 -22.18
C GLU A 110 -1.05 -10.82 -20.72
N MET A 111 -0.67 -9.94 -19.81
CA MET A 111 -1.13 -10.03 -18.42
C MET A 111 -2.56 -9.55 -18.24
N ARG A 112 -2.95 -8.46 -18.90
CA ARG A 112 -4.32 -7.94 -18.85
C ARG A 112 -5.35 -8.97 -19.34
N LEU A 113 -4.93 -9.84 -20.26
CA LEU A 113 -5.75 -10.95 -20.76
C LEU A 113 -5.85 -12.15 -19.80
N ARG A 114 -4.95 -12.27 -18.80
CA ARG A 114 -5.00 -13.31 -17.76
C ARG A 114 -5.87 -12.90 -16.57
N GLU A 115 -6.18 -11.62 -16.41
CA GLU A 115 -7.10 -11.10 -15.40
C GLU A 115 -8.58 -11.30 -15.78
N ASP A 116 -8.88 -11.39 -17.08
CA ASP A 116 -10.23 -11.53 -17.64
C ASP A 116 -10.66 -12.99 -17.96
N GLY A 117 -9.81 -13.99 -17.66
CA GLY A 117 -10.02 -15.41 -18.01
C GLY A 117 -10.06 -16.33 -16.80
#